data_AF-A0A2V7REY9-F1
#
_entry.id   AF-A0A2V7REY9-F1
#
_cell.length_a   1.000
_cell.length_b   1.000
_cell.length_c   1.000
_cell.angle_alpha   90.00
_cell.angle_beta   90.00
_cell.angle_gamma   90.00
#
_symmetry.space_group_name_H-M   'P 1'
#
loop_
_entity.id
_entity.type
_entity.pdbx_description
1 polymer ?
#
loop_
_entity_poly.entity_id
_entity_poly.type
_entity_poly.pdbx_seq_one_letter_code
_entity_poly.pdbx_strand_id
1 'polypeptide(L)'
;MSNRARGGAALLEALVALALLGTVGSAAAWSATESLRAVQRTHAREVEQRAAAQLLNAVELWPRADLDRHLGTRGEGSWRLYIERPTETVYTVTVSDSAGGVLLQTALYREVEK
;
A
#
# COMPACT_ATOMS: atom_id res chain seq x y z
N MET A 1 25.52 -52.87 27.09
CA MET A 1 25.32 -52.29 25.75
C MET A 1 26.65 -51.73 25.26
N SER A 2 27.17 -52.26 24.15
CA SER A 2 28.51 -51.95 23.62
C SER A 2 28.69 -50.46 23.31
N ASN A 3 29.84 -49.88 23.65
CA ASN A 3 30.18 -48.45 23.45
C ASN A 3 29.93 -47.94 22.01
N ARG A 4 29.96 -48.82 21.00
CA ARG A 4 29.62 -48.47 19.61
C ARG A 4 28.15 -48.06 19.41
N ALA A 5 27.22 -48.69 20.13
CA ALA A 5 25.80 -48.36 20.03
C ALA A 5 25.48 -46.97 20.60
N ARG A 6 26.18 -46.57 21.67
CA ARG A 6 26.08 -45.22 22.26
C ARG A 6 26.66 -44.15 21.32
N GLY A 7 27.79 -44.43 20.68
CA GLY A 7 28.39 -43.50 19.70
C GLY A 7 27.52 -43.29 18.46
N GLY A 8 26.90 -44.36 17.93
CA GLY A 8 25.97 -44.25 16.81
C GLY A 8 24.71 -43.44 17.13
N ALA A 9 24.16 -43.62 18.34
CA ALA A 9 23.01 -42.85 18.79
C ALA A 9 23.33 -41.35 18.93
N ALA A 10 24.48 -40.99 19.49
CA ALA A 10 24.90 -39.59 19.64
C ALA A 10 25.13 -38.90 18.28
N LEU A 11 25.70 -39.60 17.30
CA LEU A 11 25.87 -39.05 15.95
C LEU A 11 24.52 -38.80 15.27
N LEU A 12 23.58 -39.74 15.39
CA LEU A 12 22.24 -39.59 14.84
C LEU A 12 21.52 -38.39 15.48
N GLU A 13 21.61 -38.26 16.80
CA GLU A 13 21.02 -37.15 17.54
C GLU A 13 21.59 -35.80 17.08
N ALA A 14 22.92 -35.70 16.92
CA ALA A 14 23.56 -34.50 16.42
C ALA A 14 23.13 -34.14 14.99
N LEU A 15 22.98 -35.14 14.10
CA LEU A 15 22.52 -34.92 12.73
C LEU A 15 21.06 -34.46 12.70
N VAL A 16 20.19 -35.03 13.54
CA VAL A 16 18.80 -34.60 13.66
C VAL A 16 18.72 -33.18 14.20
N ALA A 17 19.47 -32.85 15.25
CA ALA A 17 19.52 -31.50 15.80
C ALA A 17 20.02 -30.47 14.78
N LEU A 18 21.06 -30.81 14.00
CA LEU A 18 21.59 -29.94 12.95
C LEU A 18 20.57 -29.74 11.81
N ALA A 19 19.86 -30.79 11.42
CA ALA A 19 18.81 -30.71 10.40
C ALA A 19 17.66 -29.81 10.88
N LEU A 20 17.20 -29.96 12.12
CA LEU A 20 16.18 -29.10 12.73
C LEU A 20 16.65 -27.65 12.82
N LEU A 21 17.90 -27.42 13.21
CA LEU A 21 18.45 -26.07 13.28
C LEU A 21 18.50 -25.42 11.89
N GLY A 22 18.89 -26.18 10.86
CA GLY A 22 18.93 -25.73 9.48
C GLY A 22 17.54 -25.36 8.93
N THR A 23 16.52 -26.18 9.20
CA THR A 23 15.15 -25.91 8.75
C THR A 23 14.56 -24.68 9.46
N VAL A 24 14.70 -24.60 10.79
CA VAL A 24 14.23 -23.45 11.59
C VAL A 24 14.95 -22.17 11.20
N GLY A 25 16.27 -22.21 11.06
CA GLY A 25 17.07 -21.05 10.66
C GLY A 25 16.68 -20.52 9.28
N SER A 26 16.46 -21.42 8.32
CA SER A 26 16.04 -21.05 6.97
C SER A 26 14.63 -20.45 6.95
N ALA A 27 13.69 -21.03 7.70
CA ALA A 27 12.34 -20.50 7.82
C ALA A 27 12.32 -19.12 8.48
N ALA A 28 13.13 -18.91 9.53
CA ALA A 28 13.27 -17.62 10.19
C ALA A 28 13.84 -16.56 9.24
N ALA A 29 14.90 -16.90 8.49
CA ALA A 29 15.49 -16.00 7.51
C ALA A 29 14.49 -15.61 6.41
N TRP A 30 13.73 -16.58 5.88
CA TRP A 30 12.69 -16.31 4.89
C TRP A 30 11.61 -15.35 5.43
N SER A 31 11.10 -15.62 6.63
CA SER A 31 10.08 -14.78 7.29
C SER A 31 10.56 -13.34 7.50
N ALA A 32 11.82 -13.17 7.92
CA ALA A 32 12.43 -11.84 8.07
C ALA A 32 12.50 -11.10 6.73
N THR A 33 12.91 -11.76 5.64
CA THR A 33 12.96 -11.14 4.32
C THR A 33 11.58 -10.74 3.79
N GLU A 34 10.56 -11.58 4.01
CA GLU A 34 9.20 -11.26 3.58
C GLU A 34 8.60 -10.11 4.39
N SER A 35 8.89 -10.05 5.69
CA SER A 35 8.49 -8.93 6.56
C SER A 35 9.13 -7.61 6.09
N LEU A 36 10.43 -7.61 5.77
CA LEU A 36 11.10 -6.42 5.24
C LEU A 36 10.51 -5.98 3.90
N ARG A 37 10.21 -6.91 2.99
CA ARG A 37 9.55 -6.60 1.71
C ARG A 37 8.13 -6.07 1.90
N ALA A 38 7.40 -6.59 2.88
CA ALA A 38 6.07 -6.08 3.23
C ALA A 38 6.15 -4.62 3.73
N VAL A 39 7.08 -4.34 4.66
CA VAL A 39 7.30 -2.97 5.18
C VAL A 39 7.72 -2.01 4.07
N GLN A 40 8.62 -2.42 3.19
CA GLN A 40 9.04 -1.59 2.04
C GLN A 40 7.87 -1.26 1.10
N ARG A 41 7.01 -2.26 0.80
CA ARG A 41 5.80 -2.04 0.00
C ARG A 41 4.81 -1.09 0.68
N THR A 42 4.63 -1.21 2.00
CA THR A 42 3.78 -0.30 2.77
C THR A 42 4.31 1.12 2.73
N HIS A 43 5.61 1.33 2.95
CA HIS A 43 6.20 2.67 2.88
C HIS A 43 6.09 3.30 1.49
N ALA A 44 6.30 2.53 0.42
CA ALA A 44 6.10 3.02 -0.94
C ALA A 44 4.65 3.51 -1.16
N ARG A 45 3.66 2.73 -0.69
CA ARG A 45 2.23 3.10 -0.76
C ARG A 45 1.91 4.33 0.09
N GLU A 46 2.48 4.46 1.28
CA GLU A 46 2.27 5.64 2.12
C GLU A 46 2.82 6.92 1.48
N VAL A 47 3.97 6.84 0.83
CA VAL A 47 4.56 7.98 0.11
C VAL A 47 3.64 8.39 -1.05
N GLU A 48 3.14 7.41 -1.81
CA GLU A 48 2.19 7.65 -2.89
C GLU A 48 0.87 8.25 -2.39
N GLN A 49 0.28 7.71 -1.32
CA GLN A 49 -0.93 8.23 -0.70
C GLN A 49 -0.75 9.65 -0.17
N ARG A 50 0.39 9.96 0.45
CA ARG A 50 0.71 11.32 0.92
C ARG A 50 0.79 12.31 -0.23
N ALA A 51 1.38 11.92 -1.36
CA ALA A 51 1.48 12.77 -2.53
C ALA A 51 0.11 12.96 -3.20
N ALA A 52 -0.72 11.91 -3.29
CA ALA A 52 -2.11 12.00 -3.74
C ALA A 52 -2.96 12.90 -2.82
N ALA A 53 -2.74 12.84 -1.51
CA ALA A 53 -3.42 13.70 -0.54
C ALA A 53 -3.05 15.17 -0.71
N GLN A 54 -1.79 15.48 -1.05
CA GLN A 54 -1.38 16.85 -1.38
C GLN A 54 -2.09 17.37 -2.63
N LEU A 55 -2.24 16.55 -3.67
CA LEU A 55 -3.03 16.91 -4.86
C LEU A 55 -4.49 17.17 -4.47
N LEU A 56 -5.09 16.28 -3.67
CA LEU A 56 -6.47 16.44 -3.24
C LEU A 56 -6.66 17.73 -2.46
N ASN A 57 -5.79 18.00 -1.48
CA ASN A 57 -5.81 19.25 -0.70
C ASN A 57 -5.69 20.50 -1.59
N ALA A 58 -4.93 20.44 -2.68
CA ALA A 58 -4.86 21.55 -3.63
C ALA A 58 -6.19 21.75 -4.38
N VAL A 59 -6.86 20.66 -4.77
CA VAL A 59 -8.20 20.68 -5.39
C VAL A 59 -9.27 21.15 -4.41
N GLU A 60 -9.14 20.83 -3.12
CA GLU A 60 -10.03 21.30 -2.06
C GLU A 60 -10.05 22.83 -1.94
N LEU A 61 -9.02 23.52 -2.42
CA LEU A 61 -8.95 24.98 -2.43
C LEU A 61 -9.51 25.60 -3.71
N TRP A 62 -9.90 24.79 -4.70
CA TRP A 62 -10.43 25.32 -5.96
C TRP A 62 -11.79 25.99 -5.77
N PRO A 63 -12.01 27.16 -6.40
CA PRO A 63 -13.33 27.77 -6.47
C PRO A 63 -14.26 26.93 -7.34
N ARG A 64 -15.58 27.18 -7.20
CA ARG A 64 -16.62 26.47 -7.94
C ARG A 64 -16.39 26.48 -9.46
N ALA A 65 -16.04 27.64 -10.02
CA ALA A 65 -15.82 27.79 -11.45
C ALA A 65 -14.67 26.90 -11.96
N ASP A 66 -13.64 26.69 -11.14
CA ASP A 66 -12.53 25.80 -11.51
C ASP A 66 -12.94 24.33 -11.38
N LEU A 67 -13.71 23.96 -10.34
CA LEU A 67 -14.25 22.59 -10.24
C LEU A 67 -15.16 22.26 -11.43
N ASP A 68 -16.02 23.21 -11.83
CA ASP A 68 -16.90 23.06 -13.00
C ASP A 68 -16.12 22.89 -14.30
N ARG A 69 -15.01 23.63 -14.47
CA ARG A 69 -14.12 23.47 -15.62
C ARG A 69 -13.46 22.09 -15.66
N HIS A 70 -13.27 21.47 -14.50
CA HIS A 70 -12.55 20.20 -14.35
C HIS A 70 -13.48 19.00 -14.16
N LEU A 71 -14.78 19.13 -14.44
CA LEU A 71 -15.69 17.99 -14.46
C LEU A 71 -15.24 16.92 -15.47
N GLY A 72 -15.40 15.66 -15.07
CA GLY A 72 -14.93 14.50 -15.82
C GLY A 72 -13.56 14.01 -15.36
N THR A 73 -12.92 13.20 -16.19
CA THR A 73 -11.62 12.57 -15.89
C THR A 73 -10.48 13.35 -16.53
N ARG A 74 -9.42 13.58 -15.77
CA ARG A 74 -8.19 14.22 -16.22
C ARG A 74 -6.95 13.52 -15.66
N GLY A 75 -5.91 13.40 -16.47
CA GLY A 75 -4.61 12.92 -16.02
C GLY A 75 -3.84 14.03 -15.29
N GLU A 76 -3.32 13.74 -14.12
CA GLU A 76 -2.44 14.61 -13.33
C GLU A 76 -1.20 13.82 -12.91
N GLY A 77 -0.15 13.93 -13.73
CA GLY A 77 1.06 13.13 -13.56
C GLY A 77 0.79 11.62 -13.67
N SER A 78 1.07 10.89 -12.58
CA SER A 78 0.84 9.45 -12.47
C SER A 78 -0.58 9.05 -12.06
N TRP A 79 -1.44 10.04 -11.78
CA TRP A 79 -2.80 9.82 -11.29
C TRP A 79 -3.85 10.27 -12.29
N ARG A 80 -5.07 9.78 -12.07
CA ARG A 80 -6.28 10.32 -12.70
C ARG A 80 -7.13 10.99 -11.64
N LEU A 81 -7.41 12.26 -11.86
CA LEU A 81 -8.40 13.04 -11.13
C LEU A 81 -9.74 12.88 -11.84
N TYR A 82 -10.78 12.51 -11.11
CA TYR A 82 -12.15 12.48 -11.62
C TYR A 82 -13.02 13.36 -10.73
N ILE A 83 -13.68 14.34 -11.34
CA ILE A 83 -14.59 15.24 -10.64
C ILE A 83 -15.98 15.05 -11.23
N GLU A 84 -16.95 14.80 -10.36
CA GLU A 84 -18.36 14.79 -10.72
C GLU A 84 -19.15 15.69 -9.79
N ARG A 85 -20.32 16.12 -10.25
CA ARG A 85 -21.20 17.02 -9.52
C ARG A 85 -22.55 16.34 -9.31
N PRO A 86 -22.69 15.48 -8.28
CA PRO A 86 -23.93 14.73 -8.04
C PRO A 86 -25.11 15.64 -7.69
N THR A 87 -24.87 16.80 -7.08
CA THR A 87 -25.88 17.83 -6.81
C THR A 87 -25.35 19.20 -7.21
N GLU A 88 -26.21 20.21 -7.28
CA GLU A 88 -25.81 21.55 -7.70
C GLU A 88 -24.71 22.19 -6.82
N THR A 89 -24.55 21.76 -5.57
CA THR A 89 -23.59 22.33 -4.61
C THR A 89 -22.55 21.34 -4.12
N VAL A 90 -22.64 20.07 -4.48
CA VAL A 90 -21.72 19.02 -4.03
C VAL A 90 -20.94 18.46 -5.21
N TYR A 91 -19.63 18.40 -5.05
CA TYR A 91 -18.70 17.77 -5.98
C TYR A 91 -18.10 16.54 -5.31
N THR A 92 -18.00 15.45 -6.04
CA THR A 92 -17.19 14.29 -5.63
C THR A 92 -15.88 14.35 -6.40
N VAL A 93 -14.77 14.33 -5.68
CA VAL A 93 -13.43 14.32 -6.26
C VAL A 93 -12.77 12.99 -5.92
N THR A 94 -12.37 12.25 -6.95
CA THR A 94 -11.73 10.95 -6.83
C THR A 94 -10.33 11.02 -7.44
N VAL A 95 -9.32 10.62 -6.68
CA VAL A 95 -7.94 10.42 -7.18
C VAL A 95 -7.71 8.93 -7.30
N SER A 96 -7.34 8.49 -8.49
CA SER A 96 -7.04 7.09 -8.81
C SER A 96 -5.64 6.94 -9.39
N ASP A 97 -5.04 5.77 -9.22
CA ASP A 97 -3.79 5.42 -9.85
C ASP A 97 -3.96 5.19 -11.37
N SER A 98 -2.85 4.99 -12.07
CA SER A 98 -2.84 4.69 -13.51
C SER A 98 -3.55 3.38 -13.88
N ALA A 99 -3.66 2.43 -12.96
CA ALA A 99 -4.38 1.16 -13.13
C ALA A 99 -5.89 1.28 -12.85
N GLY A 100 -6.36 2.42 -12.32
CA GLY A 100 -7.76 2.68 -11.97
C GLY A 100 -8.13 2.34 -10.53
N GLY A 101 -7.16 1.99 -9.68
CA GLY A 101 -7.37 1.82 -8.25
C GLY A 101 -7.64 3.18 -7.60
N VAL A 102 -8.73 3.30 -6.85
CA VAL A 102 -9.05 4.53 -6.11
C VAL A 102 -8.08 4.66 -4.94
N LEU A 103 -7.34 5.78 -4.90
CA LEU A 103 -6.41 6.11 -3.82
C LEU A 103 -7.11 6.93 -2.75
N LEU A 104 -7.85 7.97 -3.16
CA LEU A 104 -8.55 8.90 -2.28
C LEU A 104 -9.85 9.37 -2.93
N GLN A 105 -10.85 9.65 -2.10
CA GLN A 105 -12.11 10.24 -2.53
C GLN A 105 -12.61 11.19 -1.45
N THR A 106 -13.12 12.35 -1.86
CA THR A 106 -13.73 13.34 -0.97
C THR A 106 -14.93 14.00 -1.61
N ALA A 107 -15.79 14.61 -0.79
CA ALA A 107 -16.92 15.41 -1.23
C ALA A 107 -16.70 16.87 -0.83
N LEU A 108 -16.80 17.78 -1.80
CA LEU A 108 -16.61 19.22 -1.62
C LEU A 108 -17.94 19.94 -1.78
N TYR A 109 -18.28 20.76 -0.78
CA TYR A 109 -19.41 21.66 -0.86
C TYR A 109 -18.98 23.04 -1.40
N ARG A 110 -19.75 23.58 -2.35
CA ARG A 110 -19.61 24.92 -2.90
C ARG A 110 -21.00 25.52 -3.13
N GLU A 111 -21.25 26.69 -2.56
CA GLU A 111 -22.52 27.39 -2.76
C GLU A 111 -22.72 27.85 -4.21
N VAL A 112 -23.98 28.06 -4.60
CA VAL A 112 -24.31 28.73 -5.86
C VAL A 112 -24.16 30.23 -5.59
N GLU A 113 -23.23 30.89 -6.26
CA GLU A 113 -23.15 32.34 -6.24
C GLU A 113 -24.48 32.88 -6.80
N LYS A 114 -25.21 33.64 -5.99
CA LYS A 114 -26.53 34.21 -6.34
C LYS A 114 -26.41 35.43 -7.23
#